data_AF-A0AAW3K116-F1
#
_entry.id   AF-A0AAW3K116-F1
#
_cell.length_a   1.000
_cell.length_b   1.000
_cell.length_c   1.000
_cell.angle_alpha   90.00
_cell.angle_beta   90.00
_cell.angle_gamma   90.00
#
_symmetry.space_group_name_H-M   'P 1'
#
loop_
_entity.id
_entity.type
_entity.pdbx_description
1 polymer ?
#
loop_
_entity_poly.entity_id
_entity_poly.type
_entity_poly.pdbx_seq_one_letter_code
_entity_poly.pdbx_strand_id
1 'polypeptide(L)' 'MLSSDRGRLLVSHIPKDRILTETDGPFVMNGNKPLQPASVMPVINKLSDIWGEPKENVQNQIFENLKRLLNVLN' A
#
# COMPACT_ATOMS: atom_id res chain seq x y z
N MET A 1 1.32 -8.73 -5.46
CA MET A 1 2.44 -8.58 -4.50
C MET A 1 2.09 -9.09 -3.09
N LEU A 2 1.19 -8.45 -2.35
CA LEU A 2 0.97 -8.76 -0.92
C LEU A 2 0.21 -10.07 -0.62
N SER A 3 -0.24 -10.80 -1.64
CA SER A 3 -0.88 -12.11 -1.45
C SER A 3 0.12 -13.26 -1.29
N SER A 4 1.38 -13.09 -1.70
CA SER A 4 2.39 -14.14 -1.61
C SER A 4 3.26 -13.98 -0.38
N ASP A 5 3.74 -15.08 0.19
CA ASP A 5 4.57 -15.07 1.39
C ASP A 5 5.85 -14.26 1.19
N ARG A 6 6.48 -14.38 0.01
CA ARG A 6 7.66 -13.58 -0.34
C ARG A 6 7.35 -12.08 -0.39
N GLY A 7 6.19 -11.68 -0.90
CA GLY A 7 5.78 -10.28 -0.92
C GLY A 7 5.50 -9.73 0.47
N ARG A 8 4.85 -10.53 1.33
CA ARG A 8 4.60 -10.20 2.74
C ARG A 8 5.91 -10.05 3.53
N LEU A 9 6.83 -11.00 3.35
CA LEU A 9 8.17 -10.97 3.95
C LEU A 9 8.94 -9.74 3.51
N LEU A 10 8.93 -9.40 2.22
CA LEU A 10 9.63 -8.21 1.73
C LEU A 10 9.09 -6.94 2.38
N VAL A 11 7.77 -6.79 2.44
CA VAL A 11 7.14 -5.61 3.06
C VAL A 11 7.37 -5.54 4.57
N SER A 12 7.44 -6.67 5.28
CA SER A 12 7.72 -6.66 6.72
C SER A 12 9.11 -6.15 7.08
N HIS A 13 10.04 -6.09 6.11
CA HIS A 13 11.39 -5.56 6.29
C HIS A 13 11.55 -4.09 5.87
N ILE A 14 10.55 -3.51 5.20
CA ILE A 14 10.59 -2.10 4.82
C ILE A 14 10.10 -1.26 6.00
N PRO A 15 10.83 -0.20 6.40
CA PRO A 15 10.34 0.73 7.41
C PRO A 15 8.95 1.28 7.04
N LYS A 16 7.98 1.20 7.97
CA LYS A 16 6.58 1.57 7.73
C LYS A 16 6.43 2.99 7.19
N ASP A 17 7.31 3.89 7.60
CA ASP A 17 7.33 5.28 7.19
C ASP A 17 7.79 5.47 5.72
N ARG A 18 8.39 4.46 5.09
CA ARG A 18 8.86 4.52 3.70
C ARG A 18 7.97 3.78 2.70
N ILE A 19 6.78 3.34 3.12
CA ILE A 19 5.86 2.56 2.27
C ILE A 19 4.82 3.50 1.63
N LEU A 20 4.60 3.34 0.33
CA LEU A 20 3.46 3.88 -0.41
C LEU A 20 2.68 2.75 -1.07
N THR A 21 1.48 3.05 -1.56
CA THR A 21 0.58 2.06 -2.17
C THR A 21 0.21 2.45 -3.59
N GLU A 22 0.09 1.46 -4.46
CA GLU A 22 -0.37 1.61 -5.84
C GLU A 22 -1.31 0.47 -6.25
N THR A 23 -2.07 0.69 -7.32
CA THR A 23 -2.88 -0.37 -7.97
C THR A 23 -2.19 -0.99 -9.17
N ASP A 24 -1.22 -0.27 -9.75
CA ASP A 24 -0.59 -0.58 -11.04
C ASP A 24 -1.62 -0.70 -12.19
N GLY A 25 -2.75 0.00 -12.08
CA GLY A 25 -3.68 0.22 -13.19
C GLY A 25 -3.08 1.18 -14.23
N PRO A 26 -3.34 0.98 -15.54
CA PRO A 26 -4.28 0.02 -16.13
C PRO A 26 -3.67 -1.37 -16.44
N PHE A 27 -2.45 -1.66 -15.98
CA PHE A 27 -1.76 -2.93 -16.30
C PHE A 27 -2.29 -4.10 -15.49
N VAL A 28 -2.67 -3.87 -14.23
CA VAL A 28 -3.34 -4.87 -13.39
C VAL A 28 -4.85 -4.85 -13.64
N MET A 29 -5.42 -6.04 -13.83
CA MET A 29 -6.84 -6.26 -14.14
C MET A 29 -7.60 -6.87 -12.96
N ASN A 30 -8.86 -6.47 -12.78
CA ASN A 30 -9.86 -7.20 -12.00
C ASN A 30 -10.90 -7.80 -12.95
N GLY A 31 -10.76 -9.10 -13.23
CA GLY A 31 -11.47 -9.74 -14.33
C GLY A 31 -11.07 -9.11 -15.67
N ASN A 32 -12.05 -8.57 -16.39
CA ASN A 32 -11.84 -7.93 -17.69
C ASN A 32 -11.71 -6.40 -17.61
N LYS A 33 -11.62 -5.82 -16.40
CA LYS A 33 -11.53 -4.37 -16.21
C LYS A 33 -10.19 -3.99 -15.59
N PRO A 34 -9.49 -2.97 -16.12
CA PRO A 34 -8.32 -2.42 -15.46
C PRO A 34 -8.66 -1.90 -14.07
N LEU A 35 -7.75 -2.11 -13.12
CA LEU A 35 -7.88 -1.50 -11.80
C LEU A 35 -7.89 0.03 -11.94
N GLN A 36 -8.82 0.65 -11.21
CA GLN A 36 -8.91 2.10 -11.08
C GLN A 36 -8.14 2.55 -9.82
N PRO A 37 -7.65 3.80 -9.74
CA PRO A 37 -6.93 4.30 -8.57
C PRO A 37 -7.67 4.05 -7.23
N ALA A 38 -8.99 4.21 -7.20
CA ALA A 38 -9.82 3.95 -6.03
C ALA A 38 -9.81 2.48 -5.54
N SER A 39 -9.30 1.56 -6.35
CA SER A 39 -9.22 0.12 -6.04
C SER A 39 -8.01 -0.25 -5.17
N VAL A 40 -7.30 0.73 -4.58
CA VAL A 40 -6.11 0.50 -3.74
C VAL A 40 -6.44 -0.06 -2.34
N MET A 41 -7.68 0.08 -1.88
CA MET A 41 -8.09 -0.30 -0.51
C MET A 41 -7.74 -1.75 -0.07
N PRO A 42 -7.76 -2.78 -0.94
CA PRO A 42 -7.29 -4.11 -0.56
C PRO A 42 -5.82 -4.17 -0.12
N VAL A 43 -4.98 -3.24 -0.58
CA VAL A 43 -3.57 -3.12 -0.15
C VAL A 43 -3.51 -2.70 1.32
N ILE A 44 -4.33 -1.72 1.72
CA ILE A 44 -4.45 -1.25 3.11
C ILE A 44 -4.87 -2.39 4.04
N ASN A 45 -5.87 -3.19 3.64
CA ASN A 45 -6.31 -4.34 4.42
C ASN A 45 -5.16 -5.33 4.67
N LYS A 46 -4.38 -5.64 3.63
CA LYS A 46 -3.24 -6.57 3.76
C LYS A 46 -2.10 -5.99 4.60
N LEU A 47 -1.83 -4.69 4.48
CA LEU A 47 -0.85 -4.01 5.34
C LEU A 47 -1.28 -4.02 6.81
N SER A 48 -2.56 -3.81 7.09
CA SER A 48 -3.15 -3.93 8.43
C SER A 48 -2.90 -5.32 9.02
N ASP A 49 -3.12 -6.38 8.24
CA ASP A 49 -2.83 -7.75 8.66
C ASP A 49 -1.33 -8.01 8.89
N ILE A 50 -0.46 -7.46 8.03
CA ILE A 50 1.01 -7.63 8.12
C ILE A 50 1.58 -6.86 9.32
N TRP A 51 1.07 -5.66 9.60
CA TRP A 51 1.57 -4.79 10.66
C TRP A 51 0.91 -5.04 12.02
N GLY A 52 -0.20 -5.77 12.07
CA GLY A 52 -0.97 -5.99 13.28
C GLY A 52 -1.65 -4.72 13.81
N GLU A 53 -2.01 -3.81 12.92
CA GLU A 53 -2.55 -2.48 13.26
C GLU A 53 -3.94 -2.24 12.68
N PRO A 54 -4.77 -1.39 13.31
CA PRO A 54 -6.03 -0.95 12.73
C PRO A 54 -5.83 -0.31 11.35
N LYS A 55 -6.79 -0.54 10.44
CA LYS A 55 -6.74 0.00 9.06
C LYS A 55 -6.58 1.51 9.01
N GLU A 56 -7.23 2.23 9.93
CA GLU A 56 -7.14 3.68 10.03
C GLU A 56 -5.70 4.15 10.32
N ASN A 57 -4.99 3.46 11.21
CA ASN A 57 -3.58 3.76 11.51
C ASN A 57 -2.71 3.53 10.27
N VAL A 58 -2.96 2.45 9.53
CA VAL A 58 -2.25 2.17 8.27
C VAL A 58 -2.52 3.26 7.25
N GLN A 59 -3.78 3.67 7.06
CA GLN A 59 -4.13 4.75 6.14
C GLN A 59 -3.44 6.06 6.50
N ASN A 60 -3.47 6.41 7.79
CA ASN A 60 -2.79 7.60 8.30
C ASN A 60 -1.29 7.52 8.05
N GLN A 61 -0.65 6.40 8.35
CA GLN A 61 0.79 6.20 8.10
C GLN A 61 1.12 6.37 6.61
N ILE A 62 0.38 5.73 5.71
CA ILE A 62 0.61 5.85 4.25
C ILE A 62 0.43 7.29 3.77
N PHE A 63 -0.57 8.00 4.31
CA PHE A 63 -0.80 9.41 3.95
C PHE A 63 0.31 10.33 4.47
N GLU A 64 0.79 10.11 5.69
CA GLU A 64 1.94 10.84 6.24
C GLU A 64 3.22 10.56 5.46
N ASN A 65 3.40 9.33 4.97
CA ASN A 65 4.53 8.99 4.10
C ASN A 65 4.50 9.78 2.79
N LEU A 66 3.31 9.92 2.19
CA LEU A 66 3.11 10.72 0.99
C LEU A 66 3.41 12.20 1.26
N LYS A 67 2.85 12.78 2.34
CA LYS A 67 3.13 14.17 2.72
C LYS A 67 4.63 14.40 2.91
N ARG A 68 5.29 13.49 3.61
CA ARG A 68 6.73 13.57 3.85
C ARG A 68 7.51 13.53 2.54
N LEU A 69 7.16 12.63 1.63
CA LEU A 69 7.78 12.56 0.30
C LEU A 69 7.62 13.88 -0.45
N LEU A 70 6.41 14.43 -0.49
CA LEU A 70 6.12 15.69 -1.19
C LEU A 70 6.80 16.90 -0.53
N ASN A 71 6.96 16.90 0.79
CA ASN A 71 7.66 17.96 1.51
C ASN A 71 9.17 17.95 1.27
N VAL A 72 9.77 16.79 1.01
CA VAL A 72 11.20 16.66 0.66
C VAL A 72 11.50 17.12 -0.77
N LEU A 73 10.46 17.28 -1.61
CA LEU A 73 10.59 17.74 -3.00
C LEU A 73 10.52 19.27 -3.16
N ASN A 74 10.35 20.02 -2.07
CA ASN A 74 10.41 21.49 -2.03
C ASN A 74 11.76 21.97 -1.51
#